data_AF-A0A8S9VWX4-F1
#
_entry.id   AF-A0A8S9VWX4-F1
#
_cell.length_a   1.000
_cell.length_b   1.000
_cell.length_c   1.000
_cell.angle_alpha   90.00
_cell.angle_beta   90.00
_cell.angle_gamma   90.00
#
_symmetry.space_group_name_H-M   'P 1'
#
loop_
_entity.id
_entity.type
_entity.pdbx_description
1 polymer ?
#
loop_
_entity_poly.entity_id
_entity_poly.type
_entity_poly.pdbx_seq_one_letter_code
_entity_poly.pdbx_strand_id
1 'polypeptide(L)'
;MGILEGIQGFIYKYYIDPIIYDTGYNPVNTVTWAIILGLCLFGVLKLLDKLNVKADWDFVKAIIPFIVAGSTLRVFEDAELFSPPLQYLFITPPIYILMFLITVLLLVLSIILQKAGYVKNWKKAFGSAGIVWVLINLLYYYPMKVSPTSRHWS
;
A
#
# COMPACT_ATOMS: atom_id res chain seq x y z
N MET A 1 1.78 34.45 -17.22
CA MET A 1 1.55 33.14 -16.60
C MET A 1 2.80 32.78 -15.81
N GLY A 2 2.70 32.76 -14.49
CA GLY A 2 3.86 32.52 -13.62
C GLY A 2 4.35 31.08 -13.74
N ILE A 3 5.66 30.84 -13.54
CA ILE A 3 6.23 29.48 -13.51
C ILE A 3 5.46 28.59 -12.53
N LEU A 4 5.03 29.14 -11.39
CA LEU A 4 4.24 28.44 -10.37
C LEU A 4 2.85 28.02 -10.88
N GLU A 5 2.16 28.88 -11.63
CA GLU A 5 0.85 28.56 -12.24
C GLU A 5 1.00 27.47 -13.31
N GLY A 6 2.09 27.52 -14.08
CA GLY A 6 2.42 26.47 -15.06
C GLY A 6 2.69 25.11 -14.41
N ILE A 7 3.48 25.09 -13.33
CA ILE A 7 3.75 23.86 -12.55
C ILE A 7 2.46 23.32 -11.93
N GLN A 8 1.66 24.19 -11.32
CA GLN A 8 0.39 23.80 -10.72
C GLN A 8 -0.55 23.21 -11.77
N GLY A 9 -0.76 23.88 -12.91
CA GLY A 9 -1.61 23.38 -13.98
C GLY A 9 -1.13 22.03 -14.55
N PHE A 10 0.19 21.81 -14.62
CA PHE A 10 0.76 20.53 -15.01
C PHE A 10 0.45 19.42 -14.01
N ILE A 11 0.66 19.69 -12.70
CA ILE A 11 0.38 18.71 -11.64
C ILE A 11 -1.10 18.34 -11.62
N TYR A 12 -1.99 19.34 -11.71
CA TYR A 12 -3.43 19.09 -11.73
C TYR A 12 -3.81 18.23 -12.94
N LYS A 13 -3.43 18.64 -14.14
CA LYS A 13 -3.77 17.95 -15.39
C LYS A 13 -3.29 16.50 -15.45
N TYR A 14 -2.06 16.21 -15.01
CA TYR A 14 -1.46 14.89 -15.21
C TYR A 14 -1.59 13.95 -14.02
N TYR A 15 -1.79 14.47 -12.80
CA TYR A 15 -1.77 13.67 -11.58
C TYR A 15 -3.00 13.82 -10.69
N ILE A 16 -3.57 15.03 -10.53
CA ILE A 16 -4.70 15.24 -9.61
C ILE A 16 -6.04 14.99 -10.30
N ASP A 17 -6.29 15.63 -11.44
CA ASP A 17 -7.53 15.50 -12.19
C ASP A 17 -7.81 14.04 -12.57
N PRO A 18 -6.83 13.24 -13.03
CA PRO A 18 -7.11 11.84 -13.33
C PRO A 18 -7.52 10.99 -12.12
N ILE A 19 -7.12 11.39 -10.90
CA ILE A 19 -7.49 10.73 -9.64
C ILE A 19 -8.88 11.21 -9.19
N ILE A 20 -9.17 12.51 -9.29
CA ILE A 20 -10.45 13.09 -8.88
C ILE A 20 -11.59 12.65 -9.80
N TYR A 21 -11.34 12.65 -11.11
CA TYR A 21 -12.34 12.34 -12.12
C TYR A 21 -12.29 10.89 -12.62
N ASP A 22 -11.45 10.05 -12.00
CA ASP A 22 -11.27 8.63 -12.32
C ASP A 22 -11.06 8.35 -13.82
N THR A 23 -10.29 9.21 -14.50
CA THR A 23 -10.03 9.08 -15.96
C THR A 23 -8.91 8.10 -16.28
N GLY A 24 -8.30 7.48 -15.26
CA GLY A 24 -7.22 6.50 -15.40
C GLY A 24 -5.86 7.08 -15.78
N TYR A 25 -4.97 6.20 -16.30
CA TYR A 25 -3.59 6.55 -16.61
C TYR A 25 -3.42 7.27 -17.96
N ASN A 26 -2.52 8.26 -17.99
CA ASN A 26 -2.05 8.95 -19.18
C ASN A 26 -0.54 8.64 -19.41
N PRO A 27 0.03 8.91 -20.60
CA PRO A 27 1.42 8.55 -20.86
C PRO A 27 2.43 9.17 -19.87
N VAL A 28 2.19 10.42 -19.44
CA VAL A 28 3.08 11.12 -18.49
C VAL A 28 3.04 10.44 -17.13
N ASN A 29 1.85 10.23 -16.57
CA ASN A 29 1.73 9.59 -15.28
C ASN A 29 2.21 8.13 -15.32
N THR A 30 1.96 7.40 -16.41
CA THR A 30 2.39 6.00 -16.57
C THR A 30 3.91 5.89 -16.49
N VAL A 31 4.62 6.75 -17.24
CA VAL A 31 6.09 6.77 -17.20
C VAL A 31 6.60 7.17 -15.82
N THR A 32 6.00 8.18 -15.19
CA THR A 32 6.39 8.59 -13.83
C THR A 32 6.23 7.45 -12.83
N TRP A 33 5.10 6.74 -12.85
CA TRP A 33 4.87 5.61 -11.94
C TRP A 33 5.79 4.43 -12.24
N ALA A 34 6.10 4.16 -13.51
CA ALA A 34 7.07 3.13 -13.89
C ALA A 34 8.48 3.45 -13.38
N ILE A 35 8.92 4.71 -13.48
CA ILE A 35 10.21 5.16 -12.94
C ILE A 35 10.23 5.02 -11.41
N ILE A 36 9.18 5.47 -10.73
CA ILE A 36 9.04 5.35 -9.27
C ILE A 36 9.11 3.87 -8.86
N LEU A 37 8.39 2.99 -9.55
CA LEU A 37 8.42 1.54 -9.28
C LEU A 37 9.83 0.98 -9.42
N GLY A 38 10.55 1.36 -10.49
CA GLY A 38 11.94 0.96 -10.69
C GLY A 38 12.84 1.42 -9.54
N LEU A 39 12.77 2.71 -9.16
CA LEU A 39 13.54 3.25 -8.05
C LEU A 39 13.20 2.57 -6.72
N CYS A 40 11.92 2.29 -6.45
CA CYS A 40 11.47 1.55 -5.28
C CYS A 40 12.06 0.13 -5.27
N LEU A 41 12.06 -0.59 -6.40
CA LEU A 41 12.65 -1.92 -6.50
C LEU A 41 14.16 -1.89 -6.16
N PHE A 42 14.91 -0.97 -6.76
CA PHE A 42 16.33 -0.79 -6.40
C PHE A 42 16.51 -0.44 -4.92
N GLY A 43 15.65 0.41 -4.37
CA GLY A 43 15.62 0.77 -2.96
C GLY A 43 15.40 -0.44 -2.04
N VAL A 44 14.46 -1.33 -2.39
CA VAL A 44 14.19 -2.57 -1.66
C VAL A 44 15.40 -3.48 -1.69
N LEU A 45 15.99 -3.73 -2.86
CA LEU A 45 17.16 -4.60 -2.98
C LEU A 45 18.30 -4.12 -2.09
N LYS A 46 18.58 -2.81 -2.13
CA LYS A 46 19.60 -2.19 -1.28
C LYS A 46 19.25 -2.25 0.22
N LEU A 47 17.98 -2.09 0.56
CA LEU A 47 17.50 -2.19 1.94
C LEU A 47 17.65 -3.61 2.48
N LEU A 48 17.23 -4.61 1.72
CA LEU A 48 17.34 -6.03 2.10
C LEU A 48 18.80 -6.43 2.28
N ASP A 49 19.68 -6.01 1.38
CA ASP A 49 21.13 -6.22 1.48
C ASP A 49 21.71 -5.58 2.74
N LYS A 50 21.40 -4.31 3.00
CA LYS A 50 21.82 -3.59 4.22
C LYS A 50 21.34 -4.27 5.50
N LEU A 51 20.15 -4.89 5.46
CA LEU A 51 19.57 -5.60 6.59
C LEU A 51 20.04 -7.07 6.70
N ASN A 52 20.89 -7.55 5.78
CA ASN A 52 21.30 -8.95 5.65
C ASN A 52 20.11 -9.91 5.52
N VAL A 53 19.04 -9.47 4.88
CA VAL A 53 17.84 -10.28 4.63
C VAL A 53 18.06 -11.12 3.38
N LYS A 54 18.12 -12.44 3.55
CA LYS A 54 18.12 -13.39 2.43
C LYS A 54 16.70 -13.56 1.90
N ALA A 55 16.54 -13.39 0.58
CA ALA A 55 15.29 -13.68 -0.13
C ALA A 55 15.11 -15.20 -0.34
N ASP A 56 15.00 -15.94 0.76
CA ASP A 56 14.74 -17.37 0.76
C ASP A 56 13.24 -17.70 0.81
N TRP A 57 12.91 -18.99 0.69
CA TRP A 57 11.53 -19.46 0.75
C TRP A 57 10.80 -19.07 2.03
N ASP A 58 11.50 -18.94 3.16
CA ASP A 58 10.87 -18.54 4.42
C ASP A 58 10.53 -17.05 4.43
N PHE A 59 11.35 -16.21 3.81
CA PHE A 59 11.02 -14.80 3.60
C PHE A 59 9.83 -14.64 2.66
N VAL A 60 9.80 -15.39 1.55
CA VAL A 60 8.65 -15.38 0.63
C VAL A 60 7.36 -15.78 1.35
N LYS A 61 7.38 -16.85 2.15
CA LYS A 61 6.23 -17.25 2.98
C LYS A 61 5.80 -16.15 3.94
N ALA A 62 6.75 -15.42 4.54
CA ALA A 62 6.45 -14.32 5.44
C ALA A 62 5.85 -13.10 4.72
N ILE A 63 6.05 -12.94 3.41
CA ILE A 63 5.44 -11.88 2.59
C ILE A 63 3.99 -12.23 2.20
N ILE A 64 3.65 -13.50 2.00
CA ILE A 64 2.32 -13.92 1.50
C ILE A 64 1.15 -13.23 2.24
N PRO A 65 1.13 -13.14 3.59
CA PRO A 65 0.04 -12.46 4.29
C PRO A 65 -0.11 -10.98 3.92
N PHE A 66 0.98 -10.29 3.58
CA PHE A 66 0.94 -8.88 3.14
C PHE A 66 0.34 -8.73 1.75
N ILE A 67 0.55 -9.69 0.86
CA ILE A 67 -0.11 -9.72 -0.46
C ILE A 67 -1.62 -9.83 -0.25
N VAL A 68 -2.06 -10.74 0.62
CA VAL A 68 -3.49 -10.91 0.96
C VAL A 68 -4.04 -9.64 1.64
N ALA A 69 -3.30 -9.03 2.58
CA ALA A 69 -3.69 -7.77 3.21
C ALA A 69 -3.87 -6.66 2.17
N GLY A 70 -2.96 -6.56 1.19
CA GLY A 70 -3.10 -5.59 0.11
C GLY A 70 -4.28 -5.86 -0.82
N SER A 71 -4.51 -7.13 -1.18
CA SER A 71 -5.68 -7.53 -1.98
C SER A 71 -7.00 -7.20 -1.26
N THR A 72 -7.08 -7.42 0.05
CA THR A 72 -8.30 -7.07 0.82
C THR A 72 -8.54 -5.57 0.90
N LEU A 73 -7.50 -4.73 0.97
CA LEU A 73 -7.66 -3.27 0.90
C LEU A 73 -8.18 -2.80 -0.47
N ARG A 74 -7.80 -3.46 -1.57
CA ARG A 74 -8.37 -3.19 -2.89
C ARG A 74 -9.87 -3.50 -2.93
N VAL A 75 -10.27 -4.62 -2.34
CA VAL A 75 -11.70 -4.97 -2.19
C VAL A 75 -12.46 -3.90 -1.39
N PHE A 76 -11.82 -3.23 -0.42
CA PHE A 76 -12.46 -2.16 0.34
C PHE A 76 -12.68 -0.90 -0.48
N GLU A 77 -11.73 -0.58 -1.36
CA GLU A 77 -11.90 0.53 -2.29
C GLU A 77 -12.96 0.22 -3.34
N ASP A 78 -12.95 -0.98 -3.94
CA ASP A 78 -13.96 -1.40 -4.91
C ASP A 78 -15.38 -1.48 -4.29
N ALA A 79 -15.47 -1.71 -2.97
CA ALA A 79 -16.73 -1.73 -2.23
C ALA A 79 -17.14 -0.36 -1.67
N GLU A 80 -16.44 0.72 -2.08
CA GLU A 80 -16.70 2.12 -1.68
C GLU A 80 -16.78 2.31 -0.14
N LEU A 81 -15.99 1.54 0.60
CA LEU A 81 -16.02 1.55 2.07
C LEU A 81 -15.42 2.81 2.70
N PHE A 82 -14.79 3.67 1.89
CA PHE A 82 -14.14 4.89 2.34
C PHE A 82 -14.82 6.11 1.73
N SER A 83 -15.11 7.11 2.57
CA SER A 83 -15.60 8.42 2.10
C SER A 83 -14.44 9.42 1.96
N PRO A 84 -14.59 10.48 1.14
CA PRO A 84 -13.61 11.56 1.06
C PRO A 84 -13.38 12.20 2.45
N PRO A 85 -12.14 12.62 2.78
CA PRO A 85 -10.95 12.64 1.93
C PRO A 85 -10.13 11.34 1.95
N LEU A 86 -10.48 10.37 2.81
CA LEU A 86 -9.70 9.15 3.01
C LEU A 86 -9.67 8.28 1.75
N GLN A 87 -10.78 8.26 0.99
CA GLN A 87 -10.93 7.54 -0.27
C GLN A 87 -9.76 7.78 -1.24
N TYR A 88 -9.27 9.02 -1.36
CA TYR A 88 -8.21 9.38 -2.31
C TYR A 88 -6.87 8.68 -2.01
N LEU A 89 -6.64 8.21 -0.78
CA LEU A 89 -5.44 7.43 -0.43
C LEU A 89 -5.53 5.98 -0.89
N PHE A 90 -6.75 5.46 -1.08
CA PHE A 90 -7.00 4.08 -1.48
C PHE A 90 -7.19 3.92 -2.99
N ILE A 91 -7.41 5.03 -3.70
CA ILE A 91 -7.39 5.06 -5.17
C ILE A 91 -5.97 4.79 -5.66
N THR A 92 -5.88 4.08 -6.77
CA THR A 92 -4.61 3.77 -7.44
C THR A 92 -4.03 5.04 -8.09
N PRO A 93 -2.71 5.28 -8.02
CA PRO A 93 -1.65 4.47 -7.40
C PRO A 93 -1.27 4.70 -5.92
N PRO A 94 -1.69 5.77 -5.20
CA PRO A 94 -1.31 6.01 -3.80
C PRO A 94 -1.39 4.79 -2.87
N ILE A 95 -2.42 3.95 -3.01
CA ILE A 95 -2.59 2.74 -2.19
C ILE A 95 -1.38 1.81 -2.22
N TYR A 96 -0.74 1.64 -3.38
CA TYR A 96 0.43 0.77 -3.52
C TYR A 96 1.65 1.32 -2.79
N ILE A 97 1.82 2.65 -2.79
CA ILE A 97 2.90 3.32 -2.04
C ILE A 97 2.65 3.14 -0.53
N LEU A 98 1.42 3.32 -0.08
CA LEU A 98 1.05 3.13 1.33
C LEU A 98 1.33 1.70 1.78
N MET A 99 0.85 0.70 1.02
CA MET A 99 1.08 -0.72 1.32
C MET A 99 2.57 -1.06 1.36
N PHE A 100 3.34 -0.52 0.42
CA PHE A 100 4.78 -0.68 0.37
C PHE A 100 5.47 -0.11 1.62
N LEU A 101 5.15 1.13 2.00
CA LEU A 101 5.73 1.79 3.17
C LEU A 101 5.39 1.03 4.46
N ILE A 102 4.14 0.60 4.65
CA ILE A 102 3.73 -0.18 5.82
C ILE A 102 4.47 -1.52 5.86
N THR A 103 4.59 -2.21 4.74
CA THR A 103 5.29 -3.51 4.66
C THR A 103 6.77 -3.36 5.00
N VAL A 104 7.43 -2.35 4.43
CA VAL A 104 8.85 -2.05 4.74
C VAL A 104 9.03 -1.66 6.20
N LEU A 105 8.12 -0.85 6.76
CA LEU A 105 8.15 -0.47 8.16
C LEU A 105 8.05 -1.69 9.07
N LEU A 106 7.08 -2.58 8.81
CA LEU A 106 6.88 -3.80 9.60
C LEU A 106 8.06 -4.77 9.47
N LEU A 107 8.70 -4.85 8.30
CA LEU A 107 9.93 -5.61 8.11
C LEU A 107 11.06 -5.07 8.99
N VAL A 108 11.31 -3.76 8.91
CA VAL A 108 12.36 -3.09 9.70
C VAL A 108 12.09 -3.25 11.20
N LEU A 109 10.85 -3.02 11.64
CA LEU A 109 10.45 -3.20 13.03
C LEU A 109 10.66 -4.64 13.50
N SER A 110 10.28 -5.65 12.69
CA SER A 110 10.46 -7.06 13.04
C SER A 110 11.94 -7.41 13.24
N ILE A 111 12.84 -6.83 12.44
CA ILE A 111 14.28 -7.02 12.56
C ILE A 111 14.83 -6.29 13.78
N ILE A 112 14.40 -5.06 14.04
CA ILE A 112 14.79 -4.29 15.23
C ILE A 112 14.36 -5.02 16.51
N LEU A 113 13.13 -5.53 16.55
CA LEU A 113 12.60 -6.30 17.68
C LEU A 113 13.41 -7.58 17.91
N GLN A 114 13.88 -8.25 16.85
CA GLN A 114 14.77 -9.40 17.02
C GLN A 114 16.12 -8.97 17.59
N LYS A 115 16.73 -7.91 17.06
CA LYS A 115 18.02 -7.40 17.54
C LYS A 115 17.95 -6.95 18.99
N ALA A 116 16.81 -6.42 19.43
CA ALA A 116 16.56 -6.03 20.81
C ALA A 116 16.16 -7.20 21.73
N GLY A 117 16.02 -8.43 21.21
CA GLY A 117 15.72 -9.63 21.99
C GLY A 117 14.23 -9.86 22.30
N TYR A 118 13.32 -9.01 21.81
CA TYR A 118 11.87 -9.18 22.03
C TYR A 118 11.26 -10.33 21.24
N VAL A 119 11.83 -10.66 20.08
CA VAL A 119 11.37 -11.78 19.25
C VAL A 119 12.53 -12.68 18.84
N LYS A 120 12.30 -14.00 18.83
CA LYS A 120 13.35 -14.98 18.46
C LYS A 120 13.60 -15.06 16.96
N ASN A 121 12.58 -14.80 16.14
CA ASN A 121 12.65 -14.93 14.68
C ASN A 121 11.84 -13.82 14.00
N TRP A 122 12.53 -12.91 13.33
CA TRP A 122 11.98 -11.73 12.66
C TRP A 122 11.07 -12.12 11.50
N LYS A 123 11.33 -13.24 10.80
CA LYS A 123 10.48 -13.69 9.69
C LYS A 123 9.11 -14.13 10.21
N LYS A 124 9.08 -14.83 11.35
CA LYS A 124 7.83 -15.21 12.01
C LYS A 124 7.09 -13.98 12.53
N ALA A 125 7.79 -13.05 13.17
CA ALA A 125 7.22 -11.80 13.64
C ALA A 125 6.61 -10.98 12.47
N PHE A 126 7.38 -10.82 11.39
CA PHE A 126 6.96 -10.13 10.18
C PHE A 126 5.73 -10.80 9.55
N GLY A 127 5.78 -12.11 9.30
CA GLY A 127 4.62 -12.85 8.77
C GLY A 127 3.40 -12.76 9.67
N SER A 128 3.57 -12.82 10.99
CA SER A 128 2.47 -12.65 11.95
C SER A 128 1.86 -11.25 11.91
N ALA A 129 2.66 -10.20 11.70
CA ALA A 129 2.15 -8.84 11.53
C ALA A 129 1.27 -8.73 10.27
N GLY A 130 1.66 -9.40 9.17
CA GLY A 130 0.82 -9.49 7.98
C GLY A 130 -0.49 -10.26 8.22
N ILE A 131 -0.45 -11.36 8.98
CA ILE A 131 -1.68 -12.09 9.37
C ILE A 131 -2.58 -11.20 10.24
N VAL A 132 -2.02 -10.50 11.22
CA VAL A 132 -2.77 -9.55 12.06
C VAL A 132 -3.42 -8.47 11.20
N TRP A 133 -2.72 -7.95 10.19
CA TRP A 133 -3.30 -6.98 9.25
C TRP A 133 -4.47 -7.58 8.46
N VAL A 134 -4.34 -8.80 7.93
CA VAL A 134 -5.46 -9.49 7.26
C VAL A 134 -6.65 -9.65 8.21
N LEU A 135 -6.42 -10.05 9.46
CA LEU A 135 -7.48 -10.20 10.45
C LEU A 135 -8.16 -8.87 10.76
N ILE A 136 -7.39 -7.79 10.91
CA ILE A 136 -7.94 -6.43 11.09
C ILE A 136 -8.83 -6.05 9.92
N ASN A 137 -8.39 -6.30 8.69
CA ASN A 137 -9.18 -6.05 7.49
C ASN A 137 -10.49 -6.86 7.54
N LEU A 138 -10.43 -8.17 7.78
CA LEU A 138 -11.62 -9.04 7.83
C LEU A 138 -12.60 -8.62 8.94
N LEU A 139 -12.10 -8.27 10.12
CA LEU A 139 -12.90 -7.79 11.24
C LEU A 139 -13.57 -6.45 10.95
N TYR A 140 -12.91 -5.58 10.20
CA TYR A 140 -13.48 -4.30 9.76
C TYR A 140 -14.58 -4.51 8.69
N TYR A 141 -14.39 -5.46 7.78
CA TYR A 141 -15.34 -5.76 6.72
C TYR A 141 -16.64 -6.42 7.23
N TYR A 142 -16.53 -7.33 8.21
CA TYR A 142 -17.67 -8.10 8.71
C TYR A 142 -18.87 -7.24 9.18
N PRO A 143 -18.73 -6.22 10.05
CA PRO A 143 -19.85 -5.41 10.50
C PRO A 143 -20.46 -4.56 9.38
N MET A 144 -19.66 -4.10 8.41
CA MET A 144 -20.17 -3.26 7.31
C MET A 144 -21.05 -4.01 6.31
N LYS A 145 -20.83 -5.32 6.14
CA LYS A 145 -21.75 -6.16 5.35
C LYS A 145 -23.08 -6.41 6.07
N VAL A 146 -23.08 -6.39 7.41
CA VAL A 146 -24.23 -6.77 8.24
C VAL A 146 -25.18 -5.59 8.50
N SER A 147 -24.73 -4.34 8.41
CA SER A 147 -25.60 -3.15 8.43
C SER A 147 -26.23 -2.89 7.05
N PRO A 148 -27.56 -3.05 6.84
CA PRO A 148 -28.19 -2.87 5.52
C PRO A 148 -28.39 -1.41 5.08
N THR A 149 -27.92 -0.41 5.86
CA THR A 149 -28.46 0.97 5.83
C THR A 149 -27.82 1.93 4.82
N SER A 150 -27.18 1.47 3.75
CA SER A 150 -26.78 2.36 2.64
C SER A 150 -26.73 1.66 1.29
N ARG A 151 -27.64 0.71 1.05
CA ARG A 151 -27.83 0.16 -0.29
C ARG A 151 -28.63 1.15 -1.15
N HIS A 152 -28.00 2.24 -1.58
CA HIS A 152 -28.52 3.11 -2.63
C HIS A 152 -28.06 2.59 -3.99
N TRP A 153 -28.74 1.56 -4.50
CA TRP A 153 -28.75 1.28 -5.94
C TRP A 153 -29.94 2.02 -6.53
N SER A 154 -29.65 3.06 -7.32
CA SER A 154 -30.54 3.63 -8.33
C SER A 154 -29.73 3.82 -9.60
#